data_AF-A0A397ARX4-F1
#
_entry.id   AF-A0A397ARX4-F1
#
_cell.length_a   1.000
_cell.length_b   1.000
_cell.length_c   1.000
_cell.angle_alpha   90.00
_cell.angle_beta   90.00
_cell.angle_gamma   90.00
#
_symmetry.space_group_name_H-M   'P 1'
#
loop_
_entity.id
_entity.type
_entity.pdbx_description
1 polymer ?
#
loop_
_entity_poly.entity_id
_entity_poly.type
_entity_poly.pdbx_seq_one_letter_code
_entity_poly.pdbx_strand_id
1 'polypeptide(L)'
;MTKIVDSQVHAVGNGDFPDAELVEQQVEVYDVPVRKTATGAVWIPTSASDLHMRLFVVAHIGVGGHRGINTTKQILVDRSWWSDIASDVSYFVDRCLHGAST
;
A
#
# COMPACT_ATOMS: atom_id res chain seq x y z
N MET A 1 -2.09 -3.48 18.94
CA MET A 1 -2.47 -3.45 17.52
C MET A 1 -2.52 -2.05 16.93
N THR A 2 -3.10 -1.04 17.61
CA THR A 2 -3.26 0.34 17.08
C THR A 2 -1.95 1.09 16.82
N LYS A 3 -0.89 0.81 17.60
CA LYS A 3 0.38 1.54 17.49
C LYS A 3 1.19 1.25 16.22
N ILE A 4 0.97 0.12 15.54
CA ILE A 4 1.75 -0.27 14.35
C ILE A 4 1.26 0.47 13.10
N VAL A 5 -0.03 0.83 13.07
CA VAL A 5 -0.65 1.56 11.96
C VAL A 5 -0.13 3.00 11.87
N ASP A 6 0.21 3.61 13.01
CA ASP A 6 0.78 4.96 13.08
C ASP A 6 2.29 4.99 12.74
N SER A 7 3.02 3.91 12.98
CA SER A 7 4.46 3.83 12.69
C SER A 7 4.79 3.71 11.19
N GLN A 8 3.82 3.31 10.37
CA GLN A 8 3.98 3.28 8.91
C GLN A 8 3.74 4.64 8.25
N VAL A 9 3.37 5.68 9.03
CA VAL A 9 2.92 6.99 8.52
C VAL A 9 4.02 8.08 8.58
N HIS A 10 5.21 7.78 9.08
CA HIS A 10 6.28 8.77 9.27
C HIS A 10 7.57 8.51 8.46
N ALA A 11 7.47 8.17 7.18
CA ALA A 11 8.60 8.26 6.25
C ALA A 11 8.40 9.47 5.32
N VAL A 12 8.78 10.64 5.82
CA VAL A 12 8.85 11.88 5.04
C VAL A 12 10.19 11.88 4.32
N GLY A 13 10.22 11.41 3.08
CA GLY A 13 11.44 11.38 2.29
C GLY A 13 11.11 11.21 0.81
N ASN A 14 11.66 12.09 -0.02
CA ASN A 14 11.39 12.17 -1.46
C ASN A 14 11.59 10.82 -2.16
N GLY A 15 10.48 10.12 -2.44
CA GLY A 15 10.33 9.23 -3.59
C GLY A 15 10.97 7.84 -3.54
N ASP A 16 11.97 7.55 -2.69
CA ASP A 16 12.72 6.29 -2.82
C ASP A 16 13.10 5.67 -1.47
N PHE A 17 12.44 4.55 -1.17
CA PHE A 17 12.65 3.64 -0.02
C PHE A 17 12.49 4.29 1.38
N PRO A 18 11.91 3.61 2.39
CA PRO A 18 12.00 4.13 3.75
C PRO A 18 13.48 4.22 4.15
N ASP A 19 13.82 5.19 5.01
CA ASP A 19 15.14 5.25 5.63
C ASP A 19 15.54 3.86 6.13
N ALA A 20 16.85 3.55 6.00
CA ALA A 20 17.46 2.22 6.13
C ALA A 20 17.09 1.44 7.41
N GLU A 21 16.47 2.08 8.38
CA GLU A 21 15.98 1.52 9.64
C GLU A 21 14.72 0.65 9.50
N LEU A 22 13.98 0.72 8.38
CA LEU A 22 12.78 -0.11 8.14
C LEU A 22 13.04 -1.32 7.20
N VAL A 23 14.27 -1.56 6.77
CA VAL A 23 14.62 -2.59 5.77
C VAL A 23 15.22 -3.82 6.45
N GLU A 24 14.43 -4.87 6.61
CA GLU A 24 14.95 -6.12 7.22
C GLU A 24 15.40 -7.15 6.19
N GLN A 25 14.83 -7.19 4.97
CA GLN A 25 15.10 -8.33 4.09
C GLN A 25 14.96 -8.02 2.59
N GLN A 26 16.01 -8.37 1.83
CA GLN A 26 15.92 -8.64 0.40
C GLN A 26 15.60 -10.13 0.20
N VAL A 27 14.55 -10.43 -0.54
CA VAL A 27 14.06 -11.79 -0.80
C VAL A 27 13.86 -11.96 -2.30
N GLU A 28 14.17 -13.13 -2.84
CA GLU A 28 13.85 -13.46 -4.23
C GLU A 28 12.45 -14.10 -4.32
N VAL A 29 11.60 -13.53 -5.16
CA VAL A 29 10.28 -14.07 -5.49
C VAL A 29 10.29 -14.31 -6.99
N TYR A 30 10.33 -15.58 -7.42
CA TYR A 30 10.45 -15.95 -8.84
C TYR A 30 11.64 -15.27 -9.53
N ASP A 31 12.83 -15.33 -8.91
CA ASP A 31 14.07 -14.71 -9.38
C ASP A 31 14.01 -13.16 -9.48
N VAL A 32 12.96 -12.54 -8.93
CA VAL A 32 12.85 -11.09 -8.83
C VAL A 32 13.27 -10.66 -7.43
N PRO A 33 14.27 -9.76 -7.29
CA PRO A 33 14.63 -9.21 -6.00
C PRO A 33 13.52 -8.30 -5.48
N VAL A 34 12.97 -8.65 -4.33
CA VAL A 34 11.93 -7.89 -3.63
C VAL A 34 12.49 -7.41 -2.30
N ARG A 35 12.20 -6.16 -1.96
CA ARG A 35 12.56 -5.60 -0.66
C ARG A 35 11.33 -5.51 0.23
N LYS A 36 11.48 -5.87 1.51
CA LYS A 36 10.40 -5.85 2.50
C LYS A 36 10.72 -4.91 3.65
N THR A 37 9.68 -4.32 4.22
CA THR A 37 9.77 -3.60 5.49
C THR A 37 9.95 -4.58 6.65
N ALA A 38 10.32 -4.08 7.83
CA ALA A 38 10.36 -4.87 9.07
C ALA A 38 9.00 -5.53 9.44
N THR A 39 7.90 -4.98 8.92
CA THR A 39 6.56 -5.57 9.09
C THR A 39 6.22 -6.67 8.07
N GLY A 40 7.13 -6.96 7.15
CA GLY A 40 6.94 -7.93 6.06
C GLY A 40 6.20 -7.39 4.83
N ALA A 41 5.76 -6.13 4.86
CA ALA A 41 5.12 -5.47 3.71
C ALA A 41 6.13 -5.25 2.58
N VAL A 42 5.71 -5.49 1.33
CA VAL A 42 6.55 -5.33 0.14
C VAL A 42 6.68 -3.86 -0.23
N TRP A 43 7.91 -3.38 -0.43
CA TRP A 43 8.13 -2.04 -0.95
C TRP A 43 7.75 -1.97 -2.43
N ILE A 44 6.97 -0.94 -2.78
CA ILE A 44 6.62 -0.60 -4.15
C ILE A 44 7.18 0.81 -4.46
N PRO A 45 7.92 1.00 -5.56
CA PRO A 45 8.41 2.31 -5.95
C PRO A 45 7.25 3.29 -6.20
N THR A 46 7.42 4.55 -5.78
CA THR A 46 6.43 5.62 -6.02
C THR A 46 6.13 5.83 -7.51
N SER A 47 7.12 5.57 -8.37
CA SER A 47 7.02 5.64 -9.82
C SER A 47 6.21 4.50 -10.46
N ALA A 48 5.89 3.43 -9.74
CA ALA A 48 5.18 2.25 -10.25
C ALA A 48 3.65 2.45 -10.25
N SER A 49 3.18 3.54 -10.85
CA SER A 49 1.76 3.95 -10.87
C SER A 49 0.82 2.86 -11.41
N ASP A 50 1.21 2.15 -12.47
CA ASP A 50 0.43 1.05 -13.03
C ASP A 50 0.23 -0.10 -12.03
N LEU A 51 1.23 -0.38 -11.21
CA LEU A 51 1.15 -1.40 -10.17
C LEU A 51 0.29 -0.93 -9.01
N HIS A 52 0.42 0.33 -8.57
CA HIS A 52 -0.45 0.92 -7.56
C HIS A 52 -1.92 0.82 -7.96
N MET A 53 -2.26 1.18 -9.20
CA MET A 53 -3.64 1.08 -9.70
C MET A 53 -4.20 -0.34 -9.61
N ARG A 54 -3.42 -1.36 -9.98
CA ARG A 54 -3.83 -2.76 -9.88
C ARG A 54 -4.03 -3.19 -8.42
N LEU A 55 -3.13 -2.77 -7.53
CA LEU A 55 -3.23 -3.04 -6.10
C LEU A 55 -4.48 -2.37 -5.49
N PHE A 56 -4.78 -1.12 -5.87
CA PHE A 56 -6.02 -0.45 -5.45
C PHE A 56 -7.25 -1.23 -5.87
N VAL A 57 -7.35 -1.66 -7.13
CA VAL A 57 -8.51 -2.42 -7.63
C VAL A 57 -8.70 -3.72 -6.84
N VAL A 58 -7.64 -4.50 -6.61
CA VAL A 58 -7.71 -5.77 -5.86
C VAL A 58 -8.04 -5.55 -4.38
N ALA A 59 -7.50 -4.49 -3.78
CA ALA A 59 -7.81 -4.14 -2.40
C ALA A 59 -9.23 -3.57 -2.24
N HIS A 60 -9.72 -2.83 -3.23
CA HIS A 60 -10.99 -2.15 -3.20
C HIS A 60 -12.16 -3.07 -3.56
N ILE A 61 -11.97 -4.05 -4.44
CA ILE A 61 -13.03 -4.95 -4.91
C ILE A 61 -12.76 -6.37 -4.40
N GLY A 62 -13.70 -6.91 -3.63
CA GLY A 62 -13.64 -8.26 -3.09
C GLY A 62 -14.80 -9.15 -3.56
N VAL A 63 -14.82 -10.39 -3.07
CA VAL A 63 -15.92 -11.34 -3.32
C VAL A 63 -17.30 -10.78 -2.90
N GLY A 64 -17.33 -9.91 -1.88
CA GLY A 64 -18.54 -9.23 -1.42
C GLY A 64 -18.85 -7.88 -2.09
N GLY A 65 -18.12 -7.50 -3.15
CA GLY A 65 -18.28 -6.20 -3.82
C GLY A 65 -17.28 -5.13 -3.34
N HIS A 66 -17.69 -3.87 -3.45
CA HIS A 66 -16.85 -2.70 -3.12
C HIS A 66 -16.56 -2.60 -1.62
N ARG A 67 -15.31 -2.31 -1.28
CA ARG A 67 -14.85 -2.07 0.08
C ARG A 67 -14.70 -0.57 0.32
N GLY A 68 -15.10 -0.11 1.50
CA GLY A 68 -14.86 1.28 1.91
C GLY A 68 -13.37 1.61 2.09
N ILE A 69 -13.08 2.89 2.26
CA ILE A 69 -11.71 3.44 2.38
C ILE A 69 -10.87 2.75 3.46
N ASN A 70 -11.43 2.55 4.65
CA ASN A 70 -10.70 1.96 5.79
C ASN A 70 -10.27 0.52 5.52
N THR A 71 -11.16 -0.29 4.92
CA THR A 71 -10.85 -1.68 4.61
C THR A 71 -9.85 -1.77 3.46
N THR A 72 -10.01 -0.93 2.43
CA THR A 72 -9.09 -0.84 1.30
C THR A 72 -7.69 -0.48 1.78
N LYS A 73 -7.58 0.54 2.65
CA LYS A 73 -6.32 0.97 3.26
C LYS A 73 -5.67 -0.16 4.05
N GLN A 74 -6.41 -0.82 4.94
CA GLN A 74 -5.86 -1.89 5.78
C GLN A 74 -5.28 -3.04 4.93
N ILE A 75 -6.01 -3.50 3.91
CA ILE A 75 -5.56 -4.57 3.02
C ILE A 75 -4.23 -4.24 2.34
N LEU A 76 -4.05 -2.96 1.97
CA LEU A 76 -2.86 -2.48 1.28
C LEU A 76 -1.67 -2.35 2.23
N VAL A 77 -1.83 -1.68 3.37
CA VAL A 77 -0.72 -1.46 4.33
C VAL A 77 -0.24 -2.76 4.99
N ASP A 78 -1.09 -3.77 5.08
CA ASP A 78 -0.72 -5.10 5.58
C ASP A 78 0.25 -5.85 4.63
N ARG A 79 0.27 -5.50 3.34
CA ARG A 79 0.98 -6.27 2.30
C ARG A 79 1.99 -5.45 1.50
N SER A 80 1.79 -4.14 1.43
CA SER A 80 2.50 -3.23 0.55
C SER A 80 2.88 -1.97 1.30
N TRP A 81 3.94 -1.33 0.85
CA TRP A 81 4.42 -0.08 1.41
C TRP A 81 4.90 0.85 0.29
N TRP A 82 4.50 2.12 0.38
CA TRP A 82 5.09 3.28 -0.30
C TRP A 82 4.74 4.54 0.51
N SER A 83 5.46 5.64 0.28
CA SER A 83 5.37 6.86 1.10
C SER A 83 3.95 7.40 1.25
N ASP A 84 3.20 7.43 0.16
CA ASP A 84 1.92 8.14 0.06
C ASP A 84 0.70 7.20 0.01
N ILE A 85 0.86 5.93 0.47
CA ILE A 85 -0.19 4.90 0.41
C ILE A 85 -1.52 5.33 1.03
N ALA A 86 -1.49 6.10 2.12
CA ALA A 86 -2.70 6.56 2.77
C ALA A 86 -3.46 7.62 1.95
N SER A 87 -2.74 8.60 1.39
CA SER A 87 -3.34 9.64 0.54
C SER A 87 -3.79 9.08 -0.80
N ASP A 88 -3.03 8.16 -1.40
CA ASP A 88 -3.37 7.56 -2.69
C ASP A 88 -4.62 6.68 -2.60
N VAL A 89 -4.77 5.93 -1.51
CA VAL A 89 -5.99 5.13 -1.27
C VAL A 89 -7.22 6.04 -1.16
N SER A 90 -7.09 7.14 -0.42
CA SER A 90 -8.18 8.12 -0.31
C SER A 90 -8.55 8.67 -1.68
N TYR A 91 -7.55 9.11 -2.45
CA TYR A 91 -7.73 9.64 -3.79
C TYR A 91 -8.42 8.65 -4.74
N PHE A 92 -8.04 7.38 -4.69
CA PHE A 92 -8.61 6.31 -5.51
C PHE A 92 -10.06 6.00 -5.12
N VAL A 93 -10.33 5.78 -3.84
CA VAL A 93 -11.66 5.37 -3.36
C VAL A 93 -12.69 6.48 -3.60
N ASP A 94 -12.32 7.74 -3.39
CA ASP A 94 -13.19 8.91 -3.68
C ASP A 94 -13.58 9.03 -5.15
N ARG A 95 -12.83 8.38 -6.05
CA ARG A 95 -13.07 8.36 -7.51
C ARG A 95 -13.66 7.05 -8.00
N CYS A 96 -14.02 6.13 -7.10
CA CYS A 96 -14.72 4.92 -7.50
C CYS A 96 -16.15 5.26 -7.94
N LEU A 97 -16.40 5.19 -9.25
CA LEU A 97 -17.72 5.49 -9.83
C LEU A 97 -18.84 4.62 -9.25
N HIS A 98 -18.54 3.35 -8.95
CA HIS A 98 -19.51 2.42 -8.33
C HIS A 98 -19.77 2.73 -6.85
N GLY A 99 -18.76 3.18 -6.09
CA GLY A 99 -18.94 3.58 -4.70
C GLY A 99 -19.69 4.91 -4.55
N ALA A 100 -19.60 5.79 -5.55
CA ALA A 100 -20.30 7.07 -5.58
C ALA A 100 -21.78 6.96 -6.03
N SER A 101 -22.20 5.79 -6.52
CA SER A 101 -23.56 5.56 -7.05
C SER A 101 -24.44 4.69 -6.14
N THR A 102 -23.93 4.27 -4.98
CA THR A 102 -24.63 3.54 -3.91
C THR A 102 -24.74 4.39 -2.66
#